data_AF-A0A345YE97-F1
#
_entry.id   AF-A0A345YE97-F1
#
_cell.length_a   1.000
_cell.length_b   1.000
_cell.length_c   1.000
_cell.angle_alpha   90.00
_cell.angle_beta   90.00
_cell.angle_gamma   90.00
#
_symmetry.space_group_name_H-M   'P 1'
#
loop_
_entity.id
_entity.type
_entity.pdbx_description
1 polymer ?
#
loop_
_entity_poly.entity_id
_entity_poly.type
_entity_poly.pdbx_seq_one_letter_code
_entity_poly.pdbx_strand_id
1 'polypeptide(L)' 'MVRWPKAKHRFCRKCGIHPFHQLRSEPDRYGLNLTCGNGMTIYDLPEIPVFDGQDHPANGGAYPYVGVMRFEPNEN' A
#
# COMPACT_ATOMS: atom_id res chain seq x y z
N MET A 1 22.56 -19.01 6.58
CA MET A 1 21.80 -18.25 5.56
C MET A 1 20.56 -17.69 6.22
N VAL A 2 20.47 -16.37 6.43
CA VAL A 2 19.25 -15.75 6.98
C VAL A 2 18.20 -15.74 5.88
N ARG A 3 17.11 -16.49 6.07
CA ARG A 3 16.00 -16.56 5.10
C ARG A 3 15.10 -15.35 5.33
N TRP A 4 15.31 -14.30 4.56
CA TRP A 4 14.45 -13.11 4.61
C TRP A 4 12.99 -13.49 4.29
N PRO A 5 12.01 -13.01 5.07
CA PRO A 5 10.60 -13.22 4.76
C PRO A 5 10.30 -12.60 3.39
N LYS A 6 9.39 -13.21 2.64
CA LYS A 6 8.90 -12.72 1.35
C LYS A 6 7.50 -12.14 1.53
N ALA A 7 7.20 -11.04 0.84
CA ALA A 7 5.82 -10.56 0.74
C ALA A 7 4.94 -11.65 0.12
N LYS A 8 3.71 -11.79 0.62
CA LYS A 8 2.74 -12.75 0.09
C LYS A 8 1.57 -12.02 -0.54
N HIS A 9 1.66 -11.77 -1.84
CA HIS A 9 0.60 -11.16 -2.63
C HIS A 9 -0.56 -12.13 -2.86
N ARG A 10 -1.79 -11.62 -2.88
CA ARG A 10 -3.01 -12.37 -3.19
C ARG A 10 -3.73 -11.68 -4.33
N PHE A 11 -4.17 -12.45 -5.31
CA PHE A 11 -4.90 -11.93 -6.47
C PHE A 11 -6.23 -12.66 -6.61
N CYS A 12 -7.27 -11.93 -7.01
CA CYS A 12 -8.57 -12.51 -7.31
C CYS A 12 -8.43 -13.42 -8.54
N ARG A 13 -8.80 -14.69 -8.38
CA ARG A 13 -8.70 -15.68 -9.47
C ARG A 13 -9.68 -15.45 -10.63
N LYS A 14 -10.68 -14.58 -10.44
CA LYS A 14 -11.71 -14.26 -11.44
C LYS A 14 -11.34 -13.02 -12.27
N CYS A 15 -10.94 -11.93 -11.62
CA CYS A 15 -10.68 -10.65 -12.28
C CYS A 15 -9.21 -10.19 -12.21
N GLY A 16 -8.32 -10.88 -11.50
CA GLY A 16 -6.90 -10.55 -11.41
C GLY A 16 -6.55 -9.38 -10.47
N ILE A 17 -7.52 -8.69 -9.87
CA ILE A 17 -7.27 -7.59 -8.93
C ILE A 17 -6.49 -8.09 -7.71
N HIS A 18 -5.55 -7.29 -7.21
CA HIS A 18 -4.77 -7.53 -5.98
C HIS A 18 -5.49 -6.91 -4.77
N PRO A 19 -6.31 -7.67 -4.00
CA PRO A 19 -7.01 -7.11 -2.85
C PRO A 19 -6.09 -6.87 -1.65
N PHE A 20 -5.09 -7.72 -1.42
CA PHE A 20 -4.21 -7.59 -0.27
C PHE A 20 -2.92 -8.40 -0.38
N HIS A 21 -1.96 -8.06 0.48
CA HIS A 21 -0.74 -8.83 0.69
C HIS A 21 -0.32 -8.83 2.16
N GLN A 22 0.36 -9.90 2.59
CA GLN A 22 1.12 -9.89 3.85
C GLN A 22 2.42 -9.12 3.62
N LEU A 23 2.73 -8.16 4.50
CA LEU A 23 3.91 -7.32 4.37
C LEU A 23 5.18 -8.16 4.52
N ARG A 24 6.23 -7.75 3.80
CA ARG A 24 7.56 -8.36 3.92
C ARG A 24 8.25 -7.96 5.21
N SER A 25 8.29 -6.65 5.48
CA SER A 25 9.01 -6.03 6.59
C SER A 25 8.32 -6.25 7.94
N GLU A 26 7.00 -6.37 7.92
CA GLU A 26 6.14 -6.50 9.11
C GLU A 26 5.22 -7.70 8.90
N PRO A 27 5.71 -8.95 9.10
CA PRO A 27 4.99 -10.15 8.70
C PRO A 27 3.64 -10.37 9.40
N ASP A 28 3.39 -9.71 10.52
CA ASP A 28 2.13 -9.70 11.25
C ASP A 28 1.08 -8.72 10.65
N ARG A 29 1.48 -7.90 9.67
CA ARG A 29 0.62 -6.89 9.04
C ARG A 29 0.22 -7.26 7.61
N TYR A 30 -0.88 -6.64 7.19
CA TYR A 30 -1.43 -6.75 5.84
C TYR A 30 -1.64 -5.37 5.20
N GLY A 31 -1.30 -5.26 3.92
CA GLY A 31 -1.60 -4.10 3.09
C GLY A 31 -2.81 -4.42 2.23
N LEU A 32 -3.83 -3.57 2.33
CA LEU A 32 -5.10 -3.72 1.61
C LEU A 32 -5.16 -2.74 0.44
N ASN A 33 -5.76 -3.17 -0.67
CA ASN A 33 -6.17 -2.25 -1.73
C ASN A 33 -7.49 -1.59 -1.33
N LEU A 34 -7.46 -0.27 -1.14
CA LEU A 34 -8.56 0.52 -0.61
C LEU A 34 -9.88 0.30 -1.35
N THR A 35 -9.85 0.27 -2.68
CA THR A 35 -11.06 0.13 -3.52
C THR A 35 -11.66 -1.28 -3.50
N CYS A 36 -10.97 -2.25 -2.88
CA CYS A 36 -11.54 -3.57 -2.61
C CYS A 36 -12.37 -3.59 -1.30
N GLY A 37 -12.32 -2.53 -0.49
CA GLY A 37 -13.19 -2.33 0.66
C GLY A 37 -14.60 -1.95 0.22
N ASN A 38 -15.63 -2.53 0.86
CA ASN A 38 -17.01 -2.26 0.48
C ASN A 38 -17.38 -0.79 0.72
N GLY A 39 -17.80 -0.10 -0.34
CA GLY A 39 -18.19 1.32 -0.28
C GLY A 39 -17.02 2.30 -0.18
N MET A 40 -15.78 1.85 -0.43
CA MET A 40 -14.59 2.69 -0.36
C MET A 40 -14.06 3.06 -1.74
N THR A 41 -13.60 4.29 -1.89
CA THR A 41 -12.95 4.84 -3.08
C THR A 41 -11.62 5.49 -2.72
N ILE A 42 -10.78 5.76 -3.72
CA ILE A 42 -9.53 6.52 -3.51
C ILE A 42 -9.77 7.97 -3.09
N TYR A 43 -10.99 8.49 -3.30
CA TYR A 43 -11.37 9.87 -3.03
C TYR A 43 -11.85 10.08 -1.59
N ASP A 44 -12.07 8.99 -0.84
CA ASP A 44 -12.48 9.06 0.57
C ASP A 44 -11.31 9.48 1.49
N LEU A 45 -10.09 9.51 0.96
CA LEU A 45 -8.89 9.98 1.64
C LEU A 45 -8.46 11.32 1.03
N PRO A 46 -8.62 12.45 1.75
CA PRO A 46 -8.27 13.77 1.21
C PRO A 46 -6.76 13.94 1.02
N GLU A 47 -5.95 13.23 1.80
CA GLU A 47 -4.49 13.30 1.76
C GLU A 47 -3.90 11.89 1.94
N ILE A 48 -2.91 11.54 1.10
CA ILE A 48 -2.21 10.26 1.14
C ILE A 48 -0.70 10.52 1.05
N PRO A 49 0.12 10.00 2.00
CA PRO A 49 1.56 10.16 1.93
C PRO A 49 2.14 9.39 0.73
N VAL A 50 3.17 9.96 0.11
CA VAL A 50 3.86 9.40 -1.06
C VAL A 50 5.22 8.88 -0.65
N PHE A 51 5.46 7.59 -0.89
CA PHE A 51 6.78 6.98 -0.73
C PHE A 51 7.65 7.28 -1.94
N ASP A 52 8.97 7.40 -1.75
CA ASP A 52 9.94 7.63 -2.84
C ASP A 52 10.02 6.49 -3.88
N GLY A 53 9.60 5.28 -3.50
CA GLY A 53 9.68 4.06 -4.30
C GLY A 53 11.08 3.47 -4.46
N GLN A 54 12.10 4.03 -3.81
CA GLN A 54 13.51 3.65 -3.96
C GLN A 54 14.07 3.09 -2.65
N ASP A 55 13.95 3.84 -1.55
CA ASP A 55 14.51 3.45 -0.26
C ASP A 55 13.49 2.62 0.54
N HIS A 56 13.71 1.31 0.55
CA HIS A 56 12.88 0.39 1.31
C HIS A 56 13.38 0.27 2.76
N PRO A 57 12.52 0.25 3.80
CA PRO A 57 12.96 0.23 5.22
C PRO A 57 13.89 -0.93 5.60
N ALA A 58 13.75 -2.08 4.92
CA ALA A 58 14.67 -3.20 5.08
C ALA A 58 16.14 -2.89 4.71
N ASN A 59 16.41 -1.78 4.02
CA ASN A 59 17.77 -1.27 3.77
C ASN A 59 18.39 -0.60 5.01
N GLY A 60 17.70 -0.61 6.16
CA GLY A 60 18.20 -0.08 7.43
C GLY A 60 17.73 1.35 7.74
N GLY A 61 16.73 1.86 7.00
CA GLY A 61 16.21 3.22 7.13
C GLY A 61 14.73 3.27 7.53
N ALA A 62 14.24 4.49 7.79
CA ALA A 62 12.81 4.76 7.94
C ALA A 62 12.08 4.63 6.59
N TYR A 63 10.74 4.67 6.59
CA TYR A 63 9.98 4.83 5.35
C TYR A 63 10.16 6.26 4.81
N PRO A 64 10.81 6.46 3.65
CA PRO A 64 11.03 7.78 3.05
C PRO A 64 9.73 8.31 2.43
N TYR A 65 9.11 9.27 3.09
CA TYR A 65 7.98 10.01 2.52
C TYR A 65 8.50 11.26 1.80
N VAL A 66 8.21 11.37 0.51
CA VAL A 66 8.68 12.48 -0.36
C VAL A 66 7.63 13.55 -0.58
N GLY A 67 6.40 13.31 -0.15
CA GLY A 67 5.31 14.27 -0.30
C GLY A 67 3.96 13.70 0.10
N VAL A 68 2.90 14.42 -0.28
CA VAL A 68 1.51 14.06 -0.03
C VAL A 68 0.72 14.29 -1.32
N MET A 69 -0.04 13.30 -1.76
CA MET A 69 -1.08 13.47 -2.78
C MET A 69 -2.35 14.00 -2.10
N ARG A 70 -2.89 15.11 -2.60
CA ARG A 70 -4.13 15.72 -2.10
C ARG A 70 -5.24 15.56 -3.15
N PHE A 71 -6.41 15.13 -2.71
CA PHE A 71 -7.62 15.15 -3.50
C PHE A 71 -8.48 16.35 -3.11
N GLU A 72 -8.86 17.15 -4.10
CA GLU A 72 -9.76 18.29 -3.95
C GLU A 72 -10.97 18.07 -4.88
N PRO A 73 -12.19 17.89 -4.35
CA PRO A 73 -13.38 17.80 -5.16
C PRO A 73 -13.70 19.17 -5.78
N ASN A 74 -14.20 19.17 -7.02
CA ASN A 74 -14.70 20.39 -7.63
C ASN A 74 -16.06 20.77 -7.03
N GLU A 75 -16.25 22.05 -6.72
CA GLU A 75 -17.54 22.62 -6.36
C GLU A 75 -18.37 22.85 -7.63
N ASN A 76 -19.11 21.83 -8.08
CA ASN A 76 -20.16 21.99 -9.09
C ASN A 76 -21.52 21.73 -8.47
#